data_AF-A0A428RGV8-F1
#
_entry.id   AF-A0A428RGV8-F1
#
_cell.length_a   1.000
_cell.length_b   1.000
_cell.length_c   1.000
_cell.angle_alpha   90.00
_cell.angle_beta   90.00
_cell.angle_gamma   90.00
#
_symmetry.space_group_name_H-M   'P 1'
#
loop_
_entity.id
_entity.type
_entity.pdbx_description
1 polymer ?
#
loop_
_entity_poly.entity_id
_entity_poly.type
_entity_poly.pdbx_seq_one_letter_code
_entity_poly.pdbx_strand_id
1 'polypeptide(L)'
;MVVYCSYSFITRADVFYTPVQDIEFLNSEGCFELPAPIILDQFLRQYFTNVHPLLPMLNEQDFWDARSRPDPPQSKMLSLLLVQAMLFAACSFMPLKTINRLGYDSIRSARSAFYRKSKLIYDASLEPSKVATAQAALLLTYWTPPLKADSKPNTRWLMIAIENARRCQADRLSDVSQFSLLPTSEKSTLRRLWWCCIIRDLWLMQPSHWPSTSSMRALICRKTQAPGLMGMQPSYSNAFAL
;
A
#
# COMPACT_ATOMS: atom_id res chain seq x y z
N MET A 1 19.15 -12.44 -8.29
CA MET A 1 18.20 -11.37 -8.62
C MET A 1 17.88 -11.44 -10.11
N VAL A 2 16.78 -10.84 -10.57
CA VAL A 2 16.36 -10.80 -11.98
C VAL A 2 15.84 -9.40 -12.29
N VAL A 3 16.12 -8.88 -13.49
CA VAL A 3 15.62 -7.58 -13.94
C VAL A 3 14.09 -7.59 -13.99
N TYR A 4 13.46 -6.54 -13.47
CA TYR A 4 12.00 -6.50 -13.31
C TYR A 4 11.22 -6.62 -14.63
N CYS A 5 11.78 -6.14 -15.75
CA CYS A 5 11.17 -6.23 -17.08
C CYS A 5 10.98 -7.68 -17.57
N SER A 6 11.61 -8.67 -16.95
CA SER A 6 11.38 -10.09 -17.25
C SER A 6 10.03 -10.61 -16.74
N TYR A 7 9.31 -9.82 -15.94
CA TYR A 7 8.00 -10.18 -15.40
C TYR A 7 6.88 -9.52 -16.18
N SER A 8 6.03 -10.32 -16.84
CA SER A 8 4.92 -9.85 -17.69
C SER A 8 3.85 -9.04 -16.96
N PHE A 9 3.72 -9.22 -15.64
CA PHE A 9 2.70 -8.56 -14.83
C PHE A 9 3.17 -7.24 -14.20
N ILE A 10 4.40 -6.79 -14.50
CA ILE A 10 4.98 -5.57 -13.94
C ILE A 10 5.11 -4.51 -15.03
N THR A 11 4.58 -3.31 -14.78
CA THR A 11 4.69 -2.18 -15.70
C THR A 11 6.11 -1.67 -15.75
N ARG A 12 6.54 -1.23 -16.93
CA ARG A 12 7.82 -0.53 -17.10
C ARG A 12 7.81 0.78 -16.30
N ALA A 13 8.91 1.04 -15.61
CA ALA A 13 9.12 2.30 -14.90
C ALA A 13 9.27 3.45 -15.90
N ASP A 14 8.72 4.62 -15.57
CA ASP A 14 8.84 5.82 -16.41
C ASP A 14 10.19 6.49 -16.13
N VAL A 15 11.16 6.24 -17.01
CA VAL A 15 12.53 6.77 -16.89
C VAL A 15 12.80 7.91 -17.88
N PHE A 16 11.80 8.34 -18.67
CA PHE A 16 12.03 9.26 -19.80
C PHE A 16 12.55 10.63 -19.38
N TYR A 17 12.15 11.11 -18.21
CA TYR A 17 12.53 12.42 -17.67
C TYR A 17 13.62 12.32 -16.60
N THR A 18 14.14 11.12 -16.34
CA THR A 18 15.14 10.88 -15.31
C THR A 18 16.54 11.02 -15.92
N PRO A 19 17.43 11.85 -15.35
CA PRO A 19 18.82 11.95 -15.79
C PRO A 19 19.52 10.59 -15.81
N VAL A 20 20.44 10.39 -16.77
CA VAL A 20 21.17 9.12 -16.93
C VAL A 20 21.94 8.75 -15.66
N GLN A 21 22.56 9.73 -15.00
CA GLN A 21 23.29 9.50 -13.75
C GLN A 21 22.39 8.97 -12.63
N ASP A 22 21.15 9.47 -12.55
CA ASP A 22 20.18 8.99 -11.57
C ASP A 22 19.74 7.55 -11.89
N ILE A 23 19.56 7.21 -13.17
CA ILE A 23 19.25 5.84 -13.61
C ILE A 23 20.40 4.88 -13.26
N GLU A 24 21.64 5.27 -13.53
CA GLU A 24 22.82 4.48 -13.18
C GLU A 24 22.94 4.27 -11.66
N PHE A 25 22.70 5.32 -10.88
CA PHE A 25 22.65 5.23 -9.43
C PHE A 25 21.56 4.26 -8.96
N LEU A 26 20.32 4.41 -9.43
CA LEU A 26 19.21 3.52 -9.10
C LEU A 26 19.49 2.06 -9.49
N ASN A 27 20.18 1.85 -10.61
CA ASN A 27 20.59 0.52 -11.06
C ASN A 27 21.65 -0.08 -10.14
N SER A 28 22.67 0.69 -9.73
CA SER A 28 23.68 0.24 -8.77
C SER A 28 23.11 -0.08 -7.38
N GLU A 29 22.02 0.60 -6.99
CA GLU A 29 21.24 0.30 -5.79
C GLU A 29 20.30 -0.91 -5.96
N GLY A 30 20.23 -1.47 -7.18
CA GLY A 30 19.41 -2.63 -7.52
C GLY A 30 17.90 -2.36 -7.44
N CYS A 31 17.47 -1.13 -7.74
CA CYS A 31 16.04 -0.75 -7.72
C CYS A 31 15.23 -1.45 -8.81
N PHE A 32 15.86 -1.73 -9.96
CA PHE A 32 15.28 -2.42 -11.10
C PHE A 32 15.39 -3.95 -11.03
N GLU A 33 15.79 -4.48 -9.87
CA GLU A 33 15.94 -5.91 -9.67
C GLU A 33 14.94 -6.45 -8.64
N LEU A 34 14.41 -7.64 -8.95
CA LEU A 34 13.52 -8.39 -8.09
C LEU A 34 14.12 -9.77 -7.76
N PRO A 35 13.65 -10.44 -6.69
CA PRO A 35 13.97 -11.84 -6.43
C PRO A 35 13.66 -12.72 -7.64
N ALA A 36 14.30 -13.89 -7.75
CA ALA A 36 13.95 -14.88 -8.77
C ALA A 36 12.50 -15.35 -8.61
N PRO A 37 11.82 -15.84 -9.68
CA PRO A 37 10.37 -16.09 -9.66
C PRO A 37 9.87 -16.93 -8.49
N ILE A 38 10.59 -18.00 -8.14
CA ILE A 38 10.24 -18.89 -7.02
C ILE A 38 10.25 -18.14 -5.68
N ILE A 39 11.24 -17.28 -5.46
CA ILE A 39 11.36 -16.51 -4.22
C ILE A 39 10.35 -15.36 -4.23
N LEU A 40 10.16 -14.69 -5.36
CA LEU A 40 9.16 -13.64 -5.51
C LEU A 40 7.76 -14.16 -5.16
N ASP A 41 7.37 -15.31 -5.69
CA ASP A 41 6.09 -15.96 -5.36
C ASP A 41 5.93 -16.24 -3.86
N GLN A 42 7.01 -16.63 -3.15
CA GLN A 42 6.96 -16.80 -1.69
C GLN A 42 6.67 -15.47 -0.99
N PHE A 43 7.34 -14.38 -1.36
CA PHE A 43 7.05 -13.05 -0.79
C PHE A 43 5.60 -12.63 -1.06
N LEU A 44 5.11 -12.83 -2.29
CA LEU A 44 3.75 -12.46 -2.66
C LEU A 44 2.71 -13.26 -1.87
N ARG A 45 2.93 -14.56 -1.65
CA ARG A 45 2.09 -15.36 -0.75
C ARG A 45 2.12 -14.82 0.67
N GLN A 46 3.30 -14.54 1.21
CA GLN A 46 3.42 -13.95 2.56
C GLN A 46 2.73 -12.59 2.67
N TYR A 47 2.73 -11.78 1.61
CA TYR A 47 1.96 -10.54 1.53
C TYR A 47 0.45 -10.80 1.67
N PHE A 48 -0.12 -11.68 0.84
CA PHE A 48 -1.56 -11.95 0.87
C PHE A 48 -2.01 -12.66 2.15
N THR A 49 -1.16 -13.47 2.75
CA THR A 49 -1.47 -14.16 4.01
C THR A 49 -1.38 -13.24 5.23
N ASN A 50 -0.39 -12.33 5.32
CA ASN A 50 -0.10 -11.61 6.57
C ASN A 50 -0.33 -10.10 6.50
N VAL A 51 -0.21 -9.47 5.33
CA VAL A 51 -0.30 -8.00 5.18
C VAL A 51 -1.67 -7.60 4.63
N HIS A 52 -2.13 -8.29 3.58
CA HIS A 52 -3.40 -7.99 2.91
C HIS A 52 -4.63 -8.03 3.83
N PRO A 53 -4.76 -8.95 4.81
CA PRO A 53 -5.91 -8.94 5.73
C PRO A 53 -6.03 -7.65 6.55
N LEU A 54 -4.91 -6.93 6.75
CA LEU A 54 -4.86 -5.67 7.49
C LEU A 54 -5.04 -4.45 6.58
N LEU A 55 -4.57 -4.52 5.33
CA LEU A 55 -4.70 -3.47 4.31
C LEU A 55 -5.10 -4.08 2.95
N PRO A 56 -6.38 -4.43 2.75
CA PRO A 56 -6.86 -5.11 1.54
C PRO A 56 -7.04 -4.13 0.36
N MET A 57 -5.98 -3.40 0.00
CA MET A 57 -6.00 -2.37 -1.04
C MET A 57 -5.91 -2.94 -2.47
N LEU A 58 -5.62 -4.23 -2.62
CA LEU A 58 -5.54 -4.96 -3.89
C LEU A 58 -6.65 -6.01 -3.98
N ASN A 59 -7.14 -6.27 -5.19
CA ASN A 59 -7.95 -7.46 -5.44
C ASN A 59 -7.02 -8.66 -5.61
N GLU A 60 -7.09 -9.62 -4.69
CA GLU A 60 -6.25 -10.82 -4.73
C GLU A 60 -6.51 -11.67 -5.97
N GLN A 61 -7.77 -11.84 -6.37
CA GLN A 61 -8.10 -12.62 -7.56
C GLN A 61 -7.54 -11.98 -8.82
N ASP A 62 -7.78 -10.66 -9.01
CA ASP A 62 -7.24 -9.95 -10.17
C ASP A 62 -5.70 -9.98 -10.21
N PHE A 63 -5.06 -9.95 -9.03
CA PHE A 63 -3.60 -10.04 -8.90
C PHE A 63 -3.07 -11.38 -9.41
N TRP A 64 -3.60 -12.50 -8.91
CA TRP A 64 -3.13 -13.84 -9.28
C TRP A 64 -3.47 -14.17 -10.74
N ASP A 65 -4.61 -13.68 -11.24
CA ASP A 65 -4.99 -13.78 -12.64
C ASP A 65 -3.99 -13.04 -13.54
N ALA A 66 -3.60 -11.80 -13.18
CA ALA A 66 -2.62 -11.03 -13.94
C ALA A 66 -1.24 -11.70 -13.93
N ARG A 67 -0.83 -12.23 -12.77
CA ARG A 67 0.45 -12.92 -12.59
C ARG A 67 0.60 -14.18 -13.45
N SER A 68 -0.50 -14.89 -13.67
CA SER A 68 -0.54 -16.18 -14.39
C SER A 68 -0.61 -16.01 -15.91
N ARG A 69 -0.94 -14.80 -16.39
CA ARG A 69 -1.07 -14.52 -17.83
C ARG A 69 0.27 -14.10 -18.44
N PRO A 70 0.60 -14.58 -19.66
CA PRO A 70 1.75 -14.08 -20.41
C PRO A 70 1.61 -12.60 -20.75
N ASP A 71 0.40 -12.16 -21.11
CA ASP A 71 0.11 -10.77 -21.51
C ASP A 71 -1.11 -10.25 -20.72
N PRO A 72 -0.95 -9.84 -19.46
CA PRO A 72 -2.03 -9.28 -18.68
C PRO A 72 -2.43 -7.89 -19.21
N PRO A 73 -3.72 -7.50 -19.12
CA PRO A 73 -4.14 -6.14 -19.46
C PRO A 73 -3.36 -5.11 -18.64
N GLN A 74 -2.97 -3.99 -19.25
CA GLN A 74 -2.22 -2.91 -18.60
C GLN A 74 -2.88 -2.43 -17.29
N SER A 75 -4.22 -2.41 -17.25
CA SER A 75 -5.00 -2.03 -16.06
C SER A 75 -4.88 -2.99 -14.87
N LYS A 76 -4.37 -4.20 -15.10
CA LYS A 76 -4.13 -5.22 -14.07
C LYS A 76 -2.65 -5.43 -13.77
N MET A 77 -1.75 -4.78 -14.50
CA MET A 77 -0.32 -4.83 -14.23
C MET A 77 0.02 -4.02 -12.98
N LEU A 78 1.06 -4.43 -12.27
CA LEU A 78 1.54 -3.79 -11.06
C LEU A 78 2.71 -2.89 -11.36
N SER A 79 2.84 -1.81 -10.62
CA SER A 79 4.05 -1.04 -10.72
C SER A 79 5.23 -1.65 -9.99
N LEU A 80 6.43 -1.37 -10.50
CA LEU A 80 7.68 -1.73 -9.84
C LEU A 80 7.75 -1.16 -8.41
N LEU A 81 7.32 0.09 -8.22
CA LEU A 81 7.28 0.73 -6.91
C LEU A 81 6.43 -0.08 -5.93
N LEU A 82 5.23 -0.49 -6.35
CA LEU A 82 4.32 -1.27 -5.53
C LEU A 82 4.91 -2.65 -5.21
N VAL A 83 5.48 -3.34 -6.18
CA VAL A 83 6.09 -4.67 -5.95
C VAL A 83 7.24 -4.59 -4.95
N GLN A 84 8.14 -3.61 -5.08
CA GLN A 84 9.22 -3.41 -4.09
C GLN A 84 8.65 -3.13 -2.69
N ALA A 85 7.57 -2.34 -2.59
CA ALA A 85 6.92 -2.04 -1.32
C ALA A 85 6.21 -3.27 -0.71
N MET A 86 5.66 -4.16 -1.55
CA MET A 86 5.13 -5.46 -1.13
C MET A 86 6.23 -6.38 -0.60
N LEU A 87 7.38 -6.44 -1.28
CA LEU A 87 8.55 -7.20 -0.80
C LEU A 87 9.01 -6.68 0.56
N PHE A 88 9.10 -5.36 0.71
CA PHE A 88 9.38 -4.71 2.00
C PHE A 88 8.40 -5.16 3.09
N ALA A 89 7.09 -5.03 2.83
CA ALA A 89 6.06 -5.32 3.82
C ALA A 89 6.05 -6.81 4.23
N ALA A 90 6.18 -7.71 3.26
CA ALA A 90 6.16 -9.16 3.47
C ALA A 90 7.47 -9.73 4.04
N CYS A 91 8.58 -8.99 3.95
CA CYS A 91 9.90 -9.46 4.36
C CYS A 91 9.95 -9.98 5.80
N SER A 92 9.19 -9.38 6.72
CA SER A 92 9.14 -9.79 8.13
C SER A 92 8.63 -11.21 8.36
N PHE A 93 7.92 -11.80 7.38
CA PHE A 93 7.31 -13.13 7.48
C PHE A 93 8.10 -14.19 6.70
N MET A 94 9.22 -13.81 6.10
CA MET A 94 10.04 -14.72 5.31
C MET A 94 10.97 -15.57 6.19
N PRO A 95 11.14 -16.87 5.90
CA PRO A 95 12.15 -17.70 6.58
C PRO A 95 13.56 -17.15 6.37
N LEU A 96 14.38 -17.11 7.43
CA LEU A 96 15.76 -16.62 7.37
C LEU A 96 16.59 -17.34 6.29
N LYS A 97 16.37 -18.65 6.08
CA LYS A 97 17.03 -19.42 5.01
C LYS A 97 16.78 -18.81 3.62
N THR A 98 15.56 -18.36 3.33
CA THR A 98 15.25 -17.72 2.04
C THR A 98 15.88 -16.33 1.94
N ILE A 99 15.93 -15.59 3.04
CA ILE A 99 16.60 -14.28 3.11
C ILE A 99 18.11 -14.40 2.86
N ASN A 100 18.78 -15.39 3.46
CA ASN A 100 20.20 -15.66 3.24
C ASN A 100 20.48 -16.02 1.77
N ARG A 101 19.57 -16.75 1.10
CA ARG A 101 19.68 -17.06 -0.34
C ARG A 101 19.58 -15.81 -1.24
N LEU A 102 19.03 -14.72 -0.74
CA LEU A 102 19.02 -13.42 -1.43
C LEU A 102 20.27 -12.58 -1.15
N GLY A 103 21.20 -13.09 -0.32
CA GLY A 103 22.45 -12.40 0.03
C GLY A 103 22.32 -11.43 1.19
N TYR A 104 21.28 -11.53 2.01
CA TYR A 104 21.12 -10.71 3.21
C TYR A 104 21.37 -11.52 4.48
N ASP A 105 22.10 -10.96 5.44
CA ASP A 105 22.47 -11.64 6.69
C ASP A 105 21.33 -11.70 7.72
N SER A 106 20.29 -10.88 7.54
CA SER A 106 19.15 -10.84 8.45
C SER A 106 17.88 -10.33 7.77
N ILE A 107 16.72 -10.71 8.31
CA ILE A 107 15.40 -10.18 7.90
C ILE A 107 15.39 -8.66 7.97
N ARG A 108 16.00 -8.08 9.01
CA ARG A 108 16.09 -6.62 9.18
C ARG A 108 16.90 -5.96 8.06
N SER A 109 18.05 -6.53 7.69
CA SER A 109 18.87 -6.02 6.58
C SER A 109 18.10 -6.07 5.26
N ALA A 110 17.49 -7.22 4.94
CA ALA A 110 16.67 -7.38 3.74
C ALA A 110 15.49 -6.40 3.70
N ARG A 111 14.76 -6.26 4.82
CA ARG A 111 13.64 -5.32 4.95
C ARG A 111 14.10 -3.87 4.73
N SER A 112 15.26 -3.49 5.28
CA SER A 112 15.84 -2.16 5.06
C SER A 112 16.22 -1.92 3.61
N ALA A 113 16.77 -2.94 2.93
CA ALA A 113 17.13 -2.86 1.51
C ALA A 113 15.89 -2.67 0.63
N PHE A 114 14.83 -3.46 0.82
CA PHE A 114 13.59 -3.30 0.05
C PHE A 114 12.90 -1.95 0.32
N TYR A 115 12.89 -1.49 1.58
CA TYR A 115 12.39 -0.15 1.91
C TYR A 115 13.18 0.95 1.16
N ARG A 116 14.52 0.87 1.18
CA ARG A 116 15.40 1.82 0.48
C ARG A 116 15.11 1.84 -1.02
N LYS A 117 15.01 0.67 -1.65
CA LYS A 117 14.68 0.55 -3.08
C LYS A 117 13.34 1.19 -3.42
N SER A 118 12.27 0.89 -2.68
CA SER A 118 10.96 1.52 -2.87
C SER A 118 11.03 3.04 -2.71
N LYS A 119 11.73 3.52 -1.68
CA LYS A 119 11.88 4.96 -1.44
C LYS A 119 12.63 5.65 -2.58
N LEU A 120 13.73 5.05 -3.06
CA LEU A 120 14.50 5.59 -4.18
C LEU A 120 13.67 5.69 -5.47
N ILE A 121 12.88 4.65 -5.79
CA ILE A 121 11.96 4.67 -6.94
C ILE A 121 10.91 5.78 -6.80
N TYR A 122 10.36 5.97 -5.59
CA TYR A 122 9.42 7.05 -5.31
C TYR A 122 10.06 8.43 -5.44
N ASP A 123 11.25 8.65 -4.85
CA ASP A 123 11.95 9.93 -4.86
C ASP A 123 12.36 10.33 -6.29
N ALA A 124 12.75 9.35 -7.13
CA ALA A 124 13.05 9.56 -8.54
C ALA A 124 11.79 9.78 -9.41
N SER A 125 10.59 9.77 -8.83
CA SER A 125 9.31 10.01 -9.52
C SER A 125 9.05 9.06 -10.71
N LEU A 126 9.56 7.83 -10.65
CA LEU A 126 9.42 6.83 -11.72
C LEU A 126 8.00 6.24 -11.83
N GLU A 127 7.13 6.55 -10.88
CA GLU A 127 5.77 6.04 -10.81
C GLU A 127 4.74 7.09 -11.28
N PRO A 128 4.13 6.91 -12.48
CA PRO A 128 3.10 7.83 -12.94
C PRO A 128 1.77 7.62 -12.22
N SER A 129 1.44 6.37 -11.85
CA SER A 129 0.14 6.03 -11.27
C SER A 129 0.03 6.51 -9.83
N LYS A 130 -0.90 7.43 -9.59
CA LYS A 130 -1.19 7.93 -8.22
C LYS A 130 -1.83 6.83 -7.36
N VAL A 131 -2.59 5.91 -7.95
CA VAL A 131 -3.12 4.73 -7.24
C VAL A 131 -1.97 3.85 -6.74
N ALA A 132 -1.03 3.49 -7.61
CA ALA A 132 0.09 2.64 -7.24
C ALA A 132 1.04 3.34 -6.24
N THR A 133 1.25 4.65 -6.42
CA THR A 133 1.97 5.49 -5.46
C THR A 133 1.32 5.47 -4.08
N ALA A 134 -0.01 5.62 -4.02
CA ALA A 134 -0.75 5.58 -2.76
C ALA A 134 -0.68 4.20 -2.09
N GLN A 135 -0.84 3.12 -2.85
CA GLN A 135 -0.73 1.75 -2.36
C GLN A 135 0.68 1.46 -1.81
N ALA A 136 1.72 1.82 -2.56
CA ALA A 136 3.10 1.66 -2.10
C ALA A 136 3.37 2.48 -0.84
N ALA A 137 2.94 3.74 -0.80
CA ALA A 137 3.08 4.60 0.37
C ALA A 137 2.38 4.01 1.61
N LEU A 138 1.18 3.43 1.47
CA LEU A 138 0.51 2.72 2.56
C LEU A 138 1.36 1.58 3.11
N LEU A 139 1.99 0.78 2.24
CA LEU A 139 2.89 -0.28 2.70
C LEU A 139 4.12 0.28 3.40
N LEU A 140 4.71 1.37 2.90
CA LEU A 140 5.88 2.01 3.49
C LEU A 140 5.60 2.61 4.88
N THR A 141 4.33 2.81 5.26
CA THR A 141 3.96 3.17 6.63
C THR A 141 4.29 2.11 7.69
N TYR A 142 4.69 0.89 7.31
CA TYR A 142 5.19 -0.12 8.24
C TYR A 142 6.69 0.06 8.57
N TRP A 143 7.33 1.10 8.06
CA TRP A 143 8.76 1.34 8.31
C TRP A 143 9.00 2.00 9.68
N THR A 144 9.52 1.23 10.62
CA THR A 144 9.96 1.80 11.90
C THR A 144 11.47 1.99 11.86
N PRO A 145 11.99 3.23 11.96
CA PRO A 145 13.42 3.48 12.04
C PRO A 145 14.05 2.72 13.21
N PRO A 146 15.28 2.22 13.05
CA PRO A 146 16.08 1.58 14.09
C PRO A 146 16.22 2.28 15.44
N LEU A 147 16.14 3.61 15.48
CA LEU A 147 16.50 4.47 16.61
C LEU A 147 15.52 5.64 16.66
N LYS A 148 15.41 6.30 17.83
CA LYS A 148 14.59 7.49 18.15
C LYS A 148 14.89 8.68 17.22
N ALA A 149 14.63 8.55 15.93
CA ALA A 149 14.60 9.66 15.01
C ALA A 149 13.32 10.44 15.32
N ASP A 150 13.44 11.75 15.53
CA ASP A 150 12.29 12.65 15.66
C ASP A 150 11.40 12.65 14.41
N SER A 151 11.93 12.13 13.29
CA SER A 151 11.16 11.86 12.08
C SER A 151 10.25 10.65 12.28
N LYS A 152 8.94 10.86 12.17
CA LYS A 152 7.92 9.81 12.03
C LYS A 152 7.69 9.50 10.54
N PRO A 153 8.54 8.70 9.86
CA PRO A 153 8.39 8.43 8.43
C PRO A 153 7.04 7.80 8.10
N ASN A 154 6.44 7.05 9.03
CA ASN A 154 5.13 6.44 8.86
C ASN A 154 4.02 7.48 8.66
N THR A 155 4.07 8.59 9.39
CA THR A 155 3.13 9.71 9.22
C THR A 155 3.33 10.39 7.86
N ARG A 156 4.59 10.57 7.43
CA ARG A 156 4.90 11.12 6.11
C ARG A 156 4.37 10.22 4.98
N TRP A 157 4.61 8.92 5.05
CA TRP A 157 4.09 7.97 4.07
C TRP A 157 2.57 7.92 4.05
N LEU A 158 1.93 8.01 5.22
CA LEU A 158 0.47 8.11 5.28
C LEU A 158 -0.05 9.38 4.60
N MET A 159 0.56 10.55 4.84
CA MET A 159 0.18 11.78 4.16
C MET A 159 0.33 11.66 2.64
N ILE A 160 1.43 11.06 2.17
CA ILE A 160 1.66 10.79 0.74
C ILE A 160 0.56 9.88 0.17
N ALA A 161 0.17 8.83 0.91
CA ALA A 161 -0.90 7.93 0.49
C ALA A 161 -2.25 8.66 0.36
N ILE A 162 -2.61 9.47 1.35
CA ILE A 162 -3.87 10.23 1.38
C ILE A 162 -3.92 11.24 0.23
N GLU A 163 -2.83 11.99 0.03
CA GLU A 163 -2.69 12.98 -1.06
C GLU A 163 -2.90 12.32 -2.42
N ASN A 164 -2.21 11.20 -2.68
CA ASN A 164 -2.34 10.48 -3.95
C ASN A 164 -3.71 9.82 -4.13
N ALA A 165 -4.32 9.31 -3.06
CA ALA A 165 -5.69 8.77 -3.10
C ALA A 165 -6.72 9.87 -3.44
N ARG A 166 -6.57 11.08 -2.89
CA ARG A 166 -7.41 12.24 -3.22
C ARG A 166 -7.21 12.72 -4.66
N ARG A 167 -5.99 12.68 -5.19
CA ARG A 167 -5.72 12.98 -6.61
C ARG A 167 -6.46 12.04 -7.57
N CYS A 168 -6.73 10.80 -7.14
CA CYS A 168 -7.60 9.86 -7.84
C CYS A 168 -9.08 9.93 -7.43
N GLN A 169 -9.49 10.93 -6.65
CA GLN A 169 -10.86 11.12 -6.17
C GLN A 169 -11.42 9.94 -5.37
N ALA A 170 -10.55 9.14 -4.74
CA ALA A 170 -10.94 7.96 -3.97
C ALA A 170 -11.81 8.32 -2.75
N ASP A 171 -11.61 9.51 -2.20
CA ASP A 171 -12.36 10.08 -1.07
C ASP A 171 -13.84 10.30 -1.41
N ARG A 172 -14.16 10.66 -2.65
CA ARG A 172 -15.53 10.88 -3.12
C ARG A 172 -16.35 9.60 -3.19
N LEU A 173 -15.69 8.46 -3.40
CA LEU A 173 -16.34 7.14 -3.55
C LEU A 173 -16.76 6.50 -2.21
N SER A 174 -16.47 7.16 -1.09
CA SER A 174 -16.87 6.71 0.25
C SER A 174 -18.26 7.19 0.68
N ASP A 175 -19.05 7.77 -0.22
CA ASP A 175 -20.44 8.11 0.04
C ASP A 175 -21.33 6.85 -0.05
N VAL A 176 -22.03 6.55 1.05
CA VAL A 176 -22.89 5.37 1.19
C VAL A 176 -24.03 5.39 0.17
N SER A 177 -24.47 6.59 -0.25
CA SER A 177 -25.52 6.76 -1.26
C SER A 177 -25.13 6.24 -2.66
N GLN A 178 -23.83 6.12 -2.95
CA GLN A 178 -23.30 5.63 -4.22
C GLN A 178 -23.03 4.11 -4.25
N PHE A 179 -23.44 3.38 -3.21
CA PHE A 179 -23.33 1.90 -3.18
C PHE A 179 -24.37 1.20 -4.07
N SER A 180 -25.38 1.93 -4.55
CA SER A 180 -26.52 1.43 -5.33
C SER A 180 -26.18 1.00 -6.76
N LEU A 181 -24.99 1.33 -7.28
CA LEU A 181 -24.52 0.89 -8.60
C LEU A 181 -23.43 -0.17 -8.43
N LEU A 182 -23.50 -1.27 -9.20
CA LEU A 182 -22.42 -2.27 -9.31
C LEU A 182 -21.10 -1.55 -9.63
N PRO A 183 -20.15 -1.45 -8.69
CA PRO A 183 -18.96 -0.66 -8.90
C PRO A 183 -18.05 -1.37 -9.90
N THR A 184 -17.50 -0.62 -10.86
CA THR A 184 -16.41 -1.12 -11.72
C THR A 184 -15.23 -1.60 -10.87
N SER A 185 -14.39 -2.48 -11.42
CA SER A 185 -13.19 -2.97 -10.70
C SER A 185 -12.31 -1.80 -10.21
N GLU A 186 -12.19 -0.74 -11.02
CA GLU A 186 -11.46 0.48 -10.67
C GLU A 186 -12.09 1.23 -9.47
N LYS A 187 -13.41 1.48 -9.48
CA LYS A 187 -14.10 2.12 -8.35
C LYS A 187 -13.97 1.31 -7.07
N SER A 188 -14.03 -0.02 -7.17
CA SER A 188 -13.83 -0.93 -6.04
C SER A 188 -12.41 -0.82 -5.46
N THR A 189 -11.40 -0.72 -6.32
CA THR A 189 -10.01 -0.52 -5.90
C THR A 189 -9.79 0.83 -5.23
N LEU A 190 -10.33 1.92 -5.78
CA LEU A 190 -10.25 3.24 -5.17
C LEU A 190 -10.98 3.29 -3.81
N ARG A 191 -12.15 2.66 -3.69
CA ARG A 191 -12.86 2.53 -2.40
C ARG A 191 -12.02 1.80 -1.37
N ARG A 192 -11.46 0.62 -1.72
CA ARG A 192 -10.58 -0.15 -0.82
C ARG A 192 -9.35 0.64 -0.41
N LEU A 193 -8.72 1.34 -1.36
CA LEU A 193 -7.56 2.19 -1.11
C LEU A 193 -7.88 3.31 -0.10
N TRP A 194 -9.02 3.99 -0.27
CA TRP A 194 -9.44 5.04 0.65
C TRP A 194 -9.71 4.50 2.07
N TRP A 195 -10.40 3.37 2.17
CA TRP A 195 -10.63 2.72 3.46
C TRP A 195 -9.33 2.26 4.12
N CYS A 196 -8.36 1.76 3.36
CA CYS A 196 -7.03 1.41 3.88
C CYS A 196 -6.30 2.66 4.42
N CYS A 197 -6.45 3.82 3.79
CA CYS A 197 -5.91 5.07 4.32
C CYS A 197 -6.54 5.43 5.67
N ILE A 198 -7.87 5.32 5.80
CA ILE A 198 -8.58 5.59 7.05
C ILE A 198 -8.15 4.61 8.14
N ILE A 199 -8.16 3.31 7.86
CA ILE A 199 -7.75 2.27 8.83
C ILE A 199 -6.33 2.53 9.30
N ARG A 200 -5.42 2.88 8.38
CA ARG A 200 -4.03 3.14 8.73
C ARG A 200 -3.84 4.41 9.57
N ASP A 201 -4.58 5.48 9.28
CA ASP A 201 -4.59 6.70 10.07
C ASP A 201 -5.03 6.42 11.52
N LEU A 202 -6.10 5.64 11.68
CA LEU A 202 -6.62 5.24 12.99
C LEU A 202 -5.62 4.39 13.79
N TRP A 203 -4.80 3.57 13.13
CA TRP A 203 -3.80 2.74 13.82
C TRP A 203 -2.54 3.51 14.22
N LEU A 204 -2.15 4.52 13.45
CA LEU A 204 -0.95 5.31 13.72
C LEU A 204 -1.18 6.42 14.75
N MET A 205 -2.42 6.89 14.92
CA MET A 205 -2.80 7.81 15.99
C MET A 205 -3.07 7.02 17.28
N GLN A 206 -2.20 7.12 18.30
CA GLN A 206 -2.53 6.50 19.59
C GLN A 206 -3.65 7.29 20.30
N PRO A 207 -4.50 6.63 21.09
CA PRO A 207 -5.67 7.26 21.73
C PRO A 207 -5.35 8.49 22.62
N SER A 208 -4.12 8.62 23.11
CA SER A 208 -3.72 9.61 24.12
C SER A 208 -3.46 11.03 23.61
N HIS A 209 -3.46 11.26 22.30
CA HIS A 209 -3.10 12.56 21.71
C HIS A 209 -4.03 12.95 20.57
N TRP A 210 -5.33 12.82 20.80
CA TRP A 210 -6.35 13.27 19.86
C TRP A 210 -6.24 14.79 19.59
N PRO A 211 -5.80 15.27 18.41
CA PRO A 211 -5.90 16.68 18.07
C PRO A 211 -7.24 16.93 17.38
N SER A 212 -7.91 18.03 17.69
CA SER A 212 -9.20 18.44 17.11
C SER A 212 -9.19 18.66 15.58
N THR A 213 -8.04 18.51 14.92
CA THR A 213 -7.78 18.93 13.54
C THR A 213 -7.37 17.79 12.58
N SER A 214 -7.38 16.52 12.99
CA SER A 214 -7.09 15.41 12.07
C SER A 214 -8.07 15.39 10.90
N SER A 215 -7.56 15.61 9.68
CA SER A 215 -8.33 15.82 8.43
C SER A 215 -9.38 14.73 8.17
N MET A 216 -9.13 13.48 8.58
CA MET A 216 -10.06 12.37 8.42
C MET A 216 -11.12 12.29 9.52
N ARG A 217 -10.88 12.78 10.75
CA ARG A 217 -11.94 12.83 11.79
C ARG A 217 -13.01 13.84 11.45
N ALA A 218 -12.64 15.00 10.93
CA ALA A 218 -13.61 15.95 10.40
C ALA A 218 -14.46 15.31 9.29
N LEU A 219 -13.86 14.46 8.45
CA LEU A 219 -14.56 13.77 7.37
C LEU A 219 -15.47 12.63 7.88
N ILE A 220 -14.98 11.79 8.80
CA ILE A 220 -15.74 10.69 9.40
C ILE A 220 -16.90 11.27 10.23
N CYS A 221 -16.65 12.26 11.09
CA CYS A 221 -17.69 12.93 11.87
C CYS A 221 -18.72 13.65 10.98
N ARG A 222 -18.30 14.37 9.94
CA ARG A 222 -19.23 15.01 8.98
C ARG A 222 -20.08 13.99 8.23
N LYS A 223 -19.54 12.81 7.88
CA LYS A 223 -20.30 11.75 7.20
C LYS A 223 -21.26 11.01 8.12
N THR A 224 -20.92 10.82 9.39
CA THR A 224 -21.85 10.26 10.39
C THR A 224 -22.95 11.25 10.80
N GLN A 225 -22.74 12.55 10.60
CA GLN A 225 -23.73 13.61 10.89
C GLN A 225 -24.60 13.98 9.66
N ALA A 226 -24.48 13.27 8.54
CA ALA A 226 -25.39 13.48 7.41
C ALA A 226 -26.84 13.10 7.79
N PRO A 227 -27.83 13.98 7.59
CA PRO A 227 -29.20 13.76 8.01
C PRO A 227 -29.87 12.73 7.09
N GLY A 228 -29.76 11.45 7.45
CA GLY A 228 -30.43 10.33 6.77
C GLY A 228 -30.55 9.07 7.62
N LEU A 229 -29.98 9.04 8.83
CA LEU A 229 -30.08 7.93 9.78
C LEU A 229 -30.56 8.38 11.18
N MET A 230 -31.21 9.54 11.28
CA MET A 230 -32.00 9.89 12.47
C MET A 230 -33.41 9.31 12.31
N GLY A 231 -33.55 8.02 12.55
CA GLY A 231 -34.84 7.35 12.36
C GLY A 231 -34.98 5.97 12.97
N MET A 232 -34.09 5.52 13.85
CA MET A 232 -34.38 4.39 14.74
C MET A 232 -33.66 4.63 16.07
N GLN A 233 -34.42 5.10 17.07
CA GLN A 233 -33.97 5.02 18.45
C GLN A 233 -33.93 3.55 18.85
N PRO A 234 -32.81 3.02 19.39
CA PRO A 234 -32.86 1.80 20.16
C PRO A 234 -33.47 2.16 21.51
N SER A 235 -34.68 1.67 21.76
CA SER A 235 -35.26 1.61 23.11
C SER A 235 -34.35 0.74 23.97
N TYR A 236 -33.54 1.37 24.82
CA TYR A 236 -32.92 0.69 25.95
C TYR A 236 -34.03 0.45 26.98
N SER A 237 -34.56 -0.78 27.02
CA SER A 237 -35.26 -1.31 28.18
C SER A 237 -34.51 -2.51 28.69
N ASN A 238 -34.21 -2.44 29.99
CA ASN A 238 -33.50 -3.41 30.82
C ASN A 238 -34.01 -4.85 30.63
N ALA A 239 -33.09 -5.81 30.50
CA ALA A 239 -33.28 -7.18 30.99
C ALA A 239 -31.94 -7.94 31.01
N PHE A 240 -31.12 -7.70 32.03
CA PHE A 240 -30.24 -8.71 32.59
C PHE A 240 -30.44 -8.69 34.11
N ALA A 241 -31.42 -9.47 34.55
CA ALA A 241 -31.51 -10.01 35.91
C ALA A 241 -32.25 -11.35 35.78
N LEU A 242 -31.46 -12.43 35.84
CA LEU A 242 -31.80 -13.86 35.87
C LEU A 242 -32.37 -14.47 34.58
#